data_AF-A0A936B3D2-F1
#
_entry.id   AF-A0A936B3D2-F1
#
_cell.length_a   1.000
_cell.length_b   1.000
_cell.length_c   1.000
_cell.angle_alpha   90.00
_cell.angle_beta   90.00
_cell.angle_gamma   90.00
#
_symmetry.space_group_name_H-M   'P 1'
#
loop_
_entity.id
_entity.type
_entity.pdbx_description
1 polymer ?
#
loop_
_entity_poly.entity_id
_entity_poly.type
_entity_poly.pdbx_seq_one_letter_code
_entity_poly.pdbx_strand_id
1 'polypeptide(L)' 'MSERNFTRIFRKETGITVKDFITLIRKEKITELLRNPDLSRVEIAGKVGLESEKQLARIIQTLH' A
#
# COMPACT_ATOMS: atom_id res chain seq x y z
N MET A 1 9.18 -18.71 -13.54
CA MET A 1 8.31 -19.02 -12.39
C MET A 1 6.91 -18.53 -12.73
N SER A 2 5.84 -19.29 -12.48
CA SER A 2 4.46 -18.82 -12.73
C SER A 2 3.93 -17.99 -11.56
N GLU A 3 2.95 -17.12 -11.82
CA GLU A 3 2.32 -16.25 -10.82
C GLU A 3 1.78 -17.06 -9.61
N ARG A 4 1.13 -18.20 -9.87
CA ARG A 4 0.64 -19.11 -8.83
C ARG A 4 1.77 -19.64 -7.94
N ASN A 5 2.91 -19.99 -8.54
CA ASN A 5 4.07 -20.48 -7.79
C ASN A 5 4.68 -19.37 -6.94
N PHE A 6 4.78 -18.14 -7.48
CA PHE A 6 5.24 -16.99 -6.73
C PHE A 6 4.36 -16.69 -5.52
N THR A 7 3.04 -16.53 -5.70
CA THR A 7 2.12 -16.24 -4.59
C THR A 7 2.14 -17.32 -3.50
N ARG A 8 2.26 -18.59 -3.91
CA ARG A 8 2.37 -19.71 -2.96
C ARG A 8 3.65 -19.64 -2.14
N ILE A 9 4.79 -19.43 -2.80
CA ILE A 9 6.10 -19.32 -2.12
C ILE A 9 6.10 -18.07 -1.24
N PHE A 10 5.71 -16.92 -1.78
CA PHE A 10 5.65 -15.65 -1.05
C PHE A 10 4.86 -15.78 0.25
N ARG A 11 3.64 -16.34 0.18
CA ARG A 11 2.82 -16.54 1.39
C ARG A 11 3.42 -17.55 2.36
N LYS A 12 4.06 -18.61 1.84
CA LYS A 12 4.74 -19.61 2.68
C LYS A 12 5.89 -18.98 3.48
N GLU A 13 6.67 -18.11 2.85
CA GLU A 13 7.85 -17.49 3.46
C GLU A 13 7.49 -16.27 4.33
N THR A 14 6.50 -15.46 3.93
CA THR A 14 6.14 -14.20 4.63
C THR A 14 4.96 -14.31 5.57
N GLY A 15 4.17 -15.39 5.47
CA GLY A 15 2.93 -15.58 6.24
C GLY A 15 1.73 -14.76 5.74
N ILE A 16 1.92 -13.84 4.79
CA ILE A 16 0.87 -12.93 4.29
C ILE A 16 0.72 -13.03 2.77
N THR A 17 -0.42 -12.56 2.25
CA THR A 17 -0.60 -12.52 0.79
C THR A 17 0.20 -11.38 0.17
N VAL A 18 0.50 -11.48 -1.12
CA VAL A 18 1.15 -10.40 -1.88
C VAL A 18 0.33 -9.10 -1.82
N LYS A 19 -1.01 -9.22 -1.83
CA LYS A 19 -1.92 -8.06 -1.72
C LYS A 19 -1.83 -7.39 -0.35
N ASP A 20 -1.74 -8.18 0.72
CA ASP A 20 -1.58 -7.66 2.07
C ASP A 20 -0.23 -6.96 2.22
N PHE A 21 0.83 -7.55 1.66
CA PHE A 21 2.15 -6.95 1.63
C PHE A 21 2.17 -5.61 0.88
N ILE A 22 1.57 -5.54 -0.32
CA ILE A 22 1.43 -4.28 -1.05
C ILE A 22 0.69 -3.23 -0.21
N THR A 23 -0.36 -3.65 0.49
CA THR A 23 -1.14 -2.75 1.36
C THR A 23 -0.32 -2.26 2.55
N LEU A 24 0.51 -3.12 3.14
CA LEU A 24 1.43 -2.76 4.23
C LEU A 24 2.44 -1.70 3.77
N ILE A 25 3.12 -1.94 2.64
CA ILE A 25 4.08 -1.00 2.07
C ILE A 25 3.42 0.34 1.72
N ARG A 26 2.19 0.31 1.17
CA ARG A 26 1.41 1.53 0.92
C ARG A 26 1.15 2.30 2.21
N LYS A 27 0.74 1.63 3.30
CA LYS A 27 0.48 2.27 4.60
C LYS A 27 1.73 2.96 5.16
N GLU A 28 2.89 2.30 5.08
CA GLU A 28 4.16 2.87 5.52
C GLU A 28 4.49 4.13 4.70
N LYS A 29 4.39 4.05 3.37
CA LYS A 29 4.71 5.19 2.50
C LYS A 29 3.72 6.34 2.66
N ILE A 30 2.42 6.05 2.86
CA ILE A 30 1.41 7.07 3.16
C ILE A 30 1.77 7.81 4.44
N THR A 31 2.14 7.08 5.50
CA THR A 31 2.54 7.69 6.79
C THR A 31 3.76 8.60 6.64
N GLU A 32 4.74 8.20 5.84
CA GLU A 32 5.91 9.02 5.52
C GLU A 32 5.52 10.27 4.73
N LEU A 33 4.71 10.13 3.68
CA LEU A 33 4.31 11.23 2.81
C LEU A 33 3.36 12.22 3.50
N LEU A 34 2.51 11.76 4.42
CA LEU A 34 1.63 12.62 5.23
C LEU A 34 2.40 13.56 6.15
N ARG A 35 3.68 13.30 6.44
CA ARG A 35 4.54 14.21 7.21
C ARG A 35 5.01 15.41 6.39
N ASN A 36 4.88 15.36 5.07
CA ASN A 36 5.24 16.47 4.20
C ASN A 36 4.01 17.37 3.94
N PRO A 37 3.98 18.60 4.46
CA PRO A 37 2.84 19.51 4.31
C PRO A 37 2.66 20.04 2.87
N ASP A 38 3.67 19.90 2.01
CA ASP A 38 3.63 20.40 0.62
C ASP A 38 2.89 19.44 -0.32
N LEU A 39 2.57 18.23 0.12
CA LEU A 39 1.91 17.22 -0.70
C LEU A 39 0.40 17.18 -0.46
N SER A 40 -0.36 17.34 -1.53
CA SER A 40 -1.80 17.11 -1.50
C SER A 40 -2.13 15.61 -1.41
N ARG A 41 -3.32 15.30 -0.89
CA ARG A 41 -3.79 13.90 -0.80
C ARG A 41 -3.92 13.21 -2.16
N VAL A 42 -4.21 13.96 -3.22
CA VAL A 42 -4.26 13.43 -4.60
C VAL A 42 -2.86 13.04 -5.07
N GLU A 43 -1.85 13.86 -4.79
CA GLU A 43 -0.45 13.55 -5.15
C GLU A 43 0.09 12.37 -4.34
N ILE A 44 -0.25 12.29 -3.05
CA ILE A 44 0.10 11.15 -2.20
C ILE A 44 -0.51 9.87 -2.77
N ALA A 45 -1.80 9.89 -3.16
CA ALA A 45 -2.48 8.76 -3.77
C ALA A 45 -1.74 8.29 -5.05
N GLY A 46 -1.37 9.23 -5.93
CA GLY A 46 -0.59 8.92 -7.13
C GLY A 46 0.78 8.29 -6.81
N LYS A 47 1.49 8.83 -5.81
CA LYS A 47 2.81 8.33 -5.37
C LYS A 47 2.77 6.92 -4.79
N VAL A 48 1.64 6.48 -4.24
CA VAL A 48 1.47 5.12 -3.68
C VAL A 48 0.72 4.17 -4.63
N GLY A 49 0.53 4.57 -5.88
CA GLY A 49 -0.11 3.76 -6.93
C GLY A 49 -1.61 3.54 -6.68
N LEU A 50 -2.30 4.56 -6.17
CA LEU A 50 -3.75 4.61 -6.04
C LEU A 50 -4.33 5.55 -7.10
N GLU A 51 -5.52 5.23 -7.56
CA GLU A 51 -6.18 5.97 -8.65
C GLU A 51 -6.93 7.20 -8.16
N SER A 52 -7.22 7.28 -6.86
CA SER A 52 -7.98 8.40 -6.30
C SER A 52 -7.69 8.64 -4.82
N GLU A 53 -7.91 9.88 -4.40
CA GLU A 53 -7.89 10.28 -2.98
C GLU A 53 -8.87 9.44 -2.14
N LYS A 54 -10.00 9.00 -2.70
CA LYS A 54 -10.97 8.15 -1.99
C LYS A 54 -10.34 6.81 -1.56
N GLN A 55 -9.52 6.22 -2.41
CA GLN A 55 -8.79 4.98 -2.07
C GLN A 55 -7.75 5.26 -0.98
N LEU A 56 -7.06 6.40 -1.06
CA LEU A 56 -6.12 6.83 -0.02
C LEU A 56 -6.82 7.01 1.33
N ALA A 57 -7.95 7.73 1.37
CA ALA A 57 -8.71 7.97 2.58
C ALA A 57 -9.16 6.68 3.28
N ARG A 58 -9.57 5.65 2.52
CA ARG A 58 -9.91 4.33 3.06
C ARG A 58 -8.71 3.66 3.73
N ILE A 59 -7.53 3.74 3.13
CA ILE A 59 -6.32 3.16 3.73
C ILE A 59 -5.94 3.92 5.00
N ILE A 60 -6.05 5.24 4.99
CA ILE A 60 -5.78 6.09 6.16
C ILE A 60 -6.71 5.73 7.33
N GLN A 61 -7.99 5.46 7.08
CA GLN A 61 -8.92 5.01 8.13
C GLN A 61 -8.53 3.67 8.77
N THR A 62 -7.70 2.87 8.10
CA THR A 62 -7.20 1.59 8.62
C THR A 62 -5.81 1.69 9.23
N LEU A 63 -5.25 2.90 9.34
CA LEU A 63 -4.07 3.19 10.17
C LEU A 63 -4.58 3.39 11.60
N HIS A 64 -4.41 2.37 12.45
CA HIS A 64 -4.67 2.46 13.89
C HIS A 64 -3.35 2.64 14.62
#